data_AF-A0A929I6J4-F1
#
_entry.id   AF-A0A929I6J4-F1
#
_cell.length_a   1.000
_cell.length_b   1.000
_cell.length_c   1.000
_cell.angle_alpha   90.00
_cell.angle_beta   90.00
_cell.angle_gamma   90.00
#
_symmetry.space_group_name_H-M   'P 1'
#
loop_
_entity.id
_entity.type
_entity.pdbx_description
1 polymer ?
#
loop_
_entity_poly.entity_id
_entity_poly.type
_entity_poly.pdbx_seq_one_letter_code
_entity_poly.pdbx_strand_id
1 'polypeptide(L)'
;MKYITKERLVKDLHELGIRNGDSVMLHSSLSALGTIGNGAETVVDAFLGVIGPEGTLIFPAFAGNNLWKDRHGMKYCNHCKGELELCPSDEPGEEGIIPEAFRKRSGSVRSCHPTHSWGALGAKAELFVKNNYKAKTPCGRGNPFETLVEENGCIVCLGVMVNTITLWHYYEDLLNVPYLGYYHPKTRHLSYCTHGRRIQYEFPGIMDEVAKAAGIMKVARVGKGTSRLTRARDFQKFMATIMVDDPYCFTVRPPDRTSNDLAVDALQKGAAMLRAWSNGTKELPEKFDFPNQNPDIVREDCPAFTGYYKAHGKEWALCKANDRHPNLFKAGEIFNRNGLCCCSQCSWHLK
;
A
#
# COMPACT_ATOMS: atom_id res chain seq x y z
N MET A 1 8.03 -10.94 -33.83
CA MET A 1 7.21 -10.35 -32.74
C MET A 1 7.43 -8.84 -32.76
N LYS A 2 6.40 -8.00 -32.82
CA LYS A 2 6.58 -6.54 -32.85
C LYS A 2 6.80 -6.03 -31.42
N TYR A 3 7.99 -5.51 -31.14
CA TYR A 3 8.33 -4.93 -29.84
C TYR A 3 7.60 -3.61 -29.61
N ILE A 4 7.30 -3.30 -28.35
CA ILE A 4 6.89 -1.97 -27.93
C ILE A 4 8.14 -1.09 -27.84
N THR A 5 8.10 0.07 -28.51
CA THR A 5 9.22 1.01 -28.59
C THR A 5 9.13 2.10 -27.51
N LYS A 6 10.24 2.81 -27.29
CA LYS A 6 10.30 3.96 -26.40
C LYS A 6 9.28 5.03 -26.79
N GLU A 7 9.17 5.36 -28.08
CA GLU A 7 8.28 6.41 -28.60
C GLU A 7 6.81 6.05 -28.33
N ARG A 8 6.48 4.76 -28.46
CA ARG A 8 5.15 4.26 -28.10
C ARG A 8 4.86 4.45 -26.61
N LEU A 9 5.80 4.09 -25.74
CA LEU A 9 5.65 4.28 -24.29
C LEU A 9 5.53 5.76 -23.93
N VAL A 10 6.36 6.63 -24.50
CA VAL A 10 6.29 8.09 -24.30
C VAL A 10 4.90 8.63 -24.66
N LYS A 11 4.36 8.24 -25.81
CA LYS A 11 3.00 8.59 -26.22
C LYS A 11 1.96 8.09 -25.22
N ASP A 12 2.01 6.81 -24.85
CA ASP A 12 1.06 6.20 -23.92
C ASP A 12 1.12 6.87 -22.52
N LEU A 13 2.30 7.26 -22.04
CA LEU A 13 2.50 7.96 -20.76
C LEU A 13 1.93 9.39 -20.79
N HIS A 14 2.09 10.11 -21.90
CA HIS A 14 1.42 11.40 -22.09
C HIS A 14 -0.11 11.25 -22.16
N GLU A 15 -0.61 10.21 -22.85
CA GLU A 15 -2.04 9.89 -22.90
C GLU A 15 -2.58 9.53 -21.51
N LEU A 16 -1.81 8.80 -20.68
CA LEU A 16 -2.14 8.52 -19.29
C LEU A 16 -2.24 9.80 -18.45
N GLY A 17 -1.50 10.86 -18.81
CA GLY A 17 -1.61 12.18 -18.20
C GLY A 17 -0.34 12.69 -17.55
N ILE A 18 0.80 12.00 -17.71
CA ILE A 18 2.10 12.46 -17.19
C ILE A 18 2.58 13.65 -18.04
N ARG A 19 3.16 14.63 -17.37
CA ARG A 19 3.65 15.88 -17.94
C ARG A 19 5.12 16.11 -17.58
N ASN A 20 5.75 16.99 -18.35
CA ASN A 20 7.09 17.48 -18.06
C ASN A 20 7.08 18.18 -16.68
N GLY A 21 8.12 17.94 -15.87
CA GLY A 21 8.24 18.44 -14.50
C GLY A 21 7.47 17.65 -13.44
N ASP A 22 6.69 16.61 -13.81
CA ASP A 22 5.97 15.82 -12.81
C ASP A 22 6.93 15.04 -11.88
N SER A 23 6.64 15.08 -10.58
CA SER A 23 7.14 14.11 -9.60
C SER A 23 6.23 12.88 -9.62
N VAL A 24 6.75 11.69 -9.93
CA VAL A 24 5.97 10.46 -10.17
C VAL A 24 6.38 9.35 -9.21
N MET A 25 5.47 8.93 -8.34
CA MET A 25 5.58 7.71 -7.56
C MET A 25 5.11 6.51 -8.38
N LEU A 26 6.00 5.56 -8.65
CA LEU A 26 5.77 4.47 -9.59
C LEU A 26 5.69 3.11 -8.90
N HIS A 27 4.57 2.43 -9.10
CA HIS A 27 4.41 0.99 -8.90
C HIS A 27 4.26 0.34 -10.27
N SER A 28 4.93 -0.79 -10.54
CA SER A 28 4.98 -1.30 -11.91
C SER A 28 5.14 -2.82 -12.03
N SER A 29 4.74 -3.34 -13.19
CA SER A 29 5.00 -4.71 -13.62
C SER A 29 5.41 -4.73 -15.09
N LEU A 30 6.67 -5.09 -15.37
CA LEU A 30 7.18 -5.15 -16.74
C LEU A 30 6.42 -6.19 -17.59
N SER A 31 6.07 -7.34 -17.00
CA SER A 31 5.39 -8.42 -17.70
C SER A 31 3.99 -8.02 -18.18
N ALA A 32 3.32 -7.10 -17.49
CA ALA A 32 2.01 -6.59 -17.89
C ALA A 32 2.07 -5.67 -19.13
N LEU A 33 3.23 -5.08 -19.43
CA LEU A 33 3.37 -4.14 -20.54
C LEU A 33 3.55 -4.84 -21.89
N GLY A 34 3.85 -6.13 -21.91
CA GLY A 34 4.18 -6.89 -23.11
C GLY A 34 5.68 -6.84 -23.45
N THR A 35 6.04 -7.30 -24.65
CA THR A 35 7.45 -7.42 -25.06
C THR A 35 8.02 -6.05 -25.44
N ILE A 36 8.89 -5.50 -24.60
CA ILE A 36 9.56 -4.21 -24.79
C ILE A 36 11.01 -4.46 -25.23
N GLY A 37 11.47 -3.76 -26.27
CA GLY A 37 12.87 -3.81 -26.67
C GLY A 37 13.75 -3.27 -25.55
N ASN A 38 14.86 -3.95 -25.21
CA ASN A 38 15.71 -3.60 -24.06
C ASN A 38 15.00 -3.58 -22.68
N GLY A 39 13.81 -4.18 -22.57
CA GLY A 39 13.14 -4.43 -21.29
C GLY A 39 12.91 -3.17 -20.42
N ALA A 40 13.31 -3.27 -19.15
CA ALA A 40 13.12 -2.22 -18.15
C ALA A 40 13.82 -0.91 -18.51
N GLU A 41 14.99 -0.96 -19.14
CA GLU A 41 15.76 0.25 -19.48
C GLU A 41 15.01 1.16 -20.45
N THR A 42 14.27 0.59 -21.41
CA THR A 42 13.42 1.38 -22.30
C THR A 42 12.22 2.01 -21.58
N VAL A 43 11.70 1.37 -20.53
CA VAL A 43 10.69 1.99 -19.66
C VAL A 43 11.30 3.16 -18.90
N VAL A 44 12.49 2.97 -18.32
CA VAL A 44 13.24 4.02 -17.62
C VAL A 44 13.46 5.24 -18.52
N ASP A 45 13.99 5.02 -19.72
CA ASP A 45 14.27 6.10 -20.67
C ASP A 45 12.99 6.80 -21.15
N ALA A 46 11.86 6.08 -21.25
CA ALA A 46 10.58 6.67 -21.61
C ALA A 46 10.05 7.61 -20.51
N PHE A 47 10.09 7.18 -19.24
CA PHE A 47 9.67 8.06 -18.13
C PHE A 47 10.57 9.28 -18.00
N LEU A 48 11.90 9.11 -18.01
CA LEU A 48 12.84 10.23 -17.93
C LEU A 48 12.65 11.22 -19.08
N GLY A 49 12.33 10.73 -20.29
CA GLY A 49 12.00 11.58 -21.43
C GLY A 49 10.70 12.37 -21.26
N VAL A 50 9.67 11.76 -20.65
CA VAL A 50 8.35 12.40 -20.45
C VAL A 50 8.40 13.45 -19.34
N ILE A 51 9.01 13.12 -18.20
CA ILE A 51 9.08 14.03 -17.04
C ILE A 51 10.17 15.09 -17.23
N GLY A 52 11.18 14.83 -18.08
CA GLY A 52 12.25 15.78 -18.38
C GLY A 52 13.18 16.07 -17.20
N PRO A 53 14.08 17.05 -17.34
CA PRO A 53 15.13 17.32 -16.36
C PRO A 53 14.61 17.82 -15.01
N GLU A 54 13.49 18.54 -14.99
CA GLU A 54 12.85 19.06 -13.77
C GLU A 54 11.97 18.01 -13.05
N GLY A 55 11.69 16.89 -13.72
CA GLY A 55 10.87 15.82 -13.18
C GLY A 55 11.64 14.95 -12.18
N THR A 56 10.90 14.18 -11.39
CA THR A 56 11.50 13.23 -10.43
C THR A 56 10.68 11.96 -10.39
N LEU A 57 11.35 10.81 -10.41
CA LEU A 57 10.72 9.52 -10.16
C LEU A 57 11.00 9.07 -8.74
N ILE A 58 9.98 8.50 -8.11
CA ILE A 58 10.02 7.89 -6.78
C ILE A 58 9.54 6.46 -6.96
N PHE A 59 10.25 5.48 -6.41
CA PHE A 59 9.94 4.07 -6.60
C PHE A 59 10.27 3.27 -5.33
N PRO A 60 9.53 2.19 -5.05
CA PRO A 60 9.83 1.38 -3.89
C PRO A 60 11.13 0.60 -4.12
N ALA A 61 11.91 0.44 -3.05
CA ALA A 61 13.16 -0.32 -3.04
C ALA A 61 13.25 -1.09 -1.72
N PHE A 62 12.25 -1.89 -1.39
CA PHE A 62 12.15 -2.52 -0.07
C PHE A 62 13.11 -3.69 0.06
N ALA A 63 13.70 -3.84 1.26
CA ALA A 63 14.69 -4.87 1.54
C ALA A 63 14.00 -6.16 1.99
N GLY A 64 13.50 -6.99 1.06
CA GLY A 64 13.03 -8.36 1.29
C GLY A 64 12.18 -8.60 2.55
N ASN A 65 11.35 -7.61 2.89
CA ASN A 65 10.74 -7.44 4.22
C ASN A 65 9.48 -8.29 4.43
N ASN A 66 9.37 -9.43 3.73
CA ASN A 66 8.14 -10.20 3.73
C ASN A 66 8.11 -11.24 4.86
N LEU A 67 7.53 -10.84 5.99
CA LEU A 67 7.22 -11.70 7.14
C LEU A 67 6.61 -13.05 6.75
N TRP A 68 5.80 -13.08 5.68
CA TRP A 68 5.04 -14.26 5.26
C TRP A 68 5.84 -15.23 4.39
N LYS A 69 6.90 -14.75 3.72
CA LYS A 69 7.78 -15.61 2.91
C LYS A 69 8.93 -16.20 3.70
N ASP A 70 9.42 -15.49 4.73
CA ASP A 70 10.60 -15.94 5.47
C ASP A 70 10.24 -16.68 6.77
N ARG A 71 10.47 -18.00 6.76
CA ARG A 71 10.30 -18.86 7.95
C ARG A 71 11.27 -18.50 9.07
N HIS A 72 12.38 -17.82 8.80
CA HIS A 72 13.39 -17.40 9.76
C HIS A 72 13.23 -15.95 10.27
N GLY A 73 12.25 -15.20 9.75
CA GLY A 73 11.91 -13.85 10.22
C GLY A 73 12.12 -12.78 9.15
N MET A 74 11.73 -11.53 9.43
CA MET A 74 11.94 -10.43 8.47
C MET A 74 13.41 -10.22 8.15
N LYS A 75 13.69 -9.98 6.87
CA LYS A 75 14.94 -9.33 6.46
C LYS A 75 14.83 -7.82 6.63
N TYR A 76 15.96 -7.23 6.98
CA TYR A 76 16.10 -5.80 7.16
C TYR A 76 17.37 -5.34 6.46
N CYS A 77 17.38 -4.11 5.98
CA CYS A 77 18.61 -3.51 5.49
C CYS A 77 19.58 -3.28 6.66
N ASN A 78 20.74 -3.93 6.61
CA ASN A 78 21.75 -3.87 7.67
C ASN A 78 22.38 -2.48 7.84
N HIS A 79 22.27 -1.63 6.83
CA HIS A 79 22.76 -0.25 6.83
C HIS A 79 21.80 0.73 7.55
N CYS A 80 20.52 0.37 7.70
CA CYS A 80 19.47 1.25 8.21
C CYS A 80 19.37 1.33 9.74
N LYS A 81 20.52 1.27 10.44
CA LYS A 81 20.60 1.20 11.91
C LYS A 81 20.65 2.55 12.63
N GLY A 82 20.59 3.66 11.91
CA GLY A 82 20.71 5.00 12.47
C GLY A 82 19.95 6.07 11.68
N GLU A 83 20.32 7.32 11.92
CA GLU A 83 19.70 8.52 11.34
C GLU A 83 20.36 8.94 10.02
N LEU A 84 20.61 7.97 9.13
CA LEU A 84 21.15 8.26 7.81
C LEU A 84 20.03 8.78 6.91
N GLU A 85 20.19 9.95 6.32
CA GLU A 85 19.20 10.49 5.37
C GLU A 85 19.14 9.61 4.11
N LEU A 86 20.31 9.27 3.58
CA LEU A 86 20.49 8.41 2.40
C LEU A 86 21.14 7.08 2.80
N CYS A 87 20.56 5.99 2.31
CA CYS A 87 21.06 4.64 2.55
C CYS A 87 22.15 4.29 1.54
N PRO A 88 23.35 3.86 1.99
CA PRO A 88 24.43 3.43 1.10
C PRO A 88 24.21 2.03 0.50
N SER A 89 23.12 1.34 0.87
CA SER A 89 22.89 -0.05 0.48
C SER A 89 22.63 -0.21 -1.02
N ASP A 90 23.43 -1.08 -1.63
CA ASP A 90 23.30 -1.52 -3.02
C ASP A 90 22.40 -2.77 -3.17
N GLU A 91 21.83 -3.26 -2.08
CA GLU A 91 20.94 -4.44 -2.07
C GLU A 91 19.72 -4.20 -2.98
N PRO A 92 19.37 -5.16 -3.86
CA PRO A 92 18.24 -5.00 -4.77
C PRO A 92 16.91 -4.94 -4.00
N GLY A 93 15.94 -4.23 -4.58
CA GLY A 93 14.54 -4.28 -4.13
C GLY A 93 13.81 -5.53 -4.63
N GLU A 94 12.64 -5.84 -4.07
CA GLU A 94 11.80 -6.97 -4.50
C GLU A 94 10.56 -6.55 -5.31
N GLU A 95 10.38 -5.25 -5.57
CA GLU A 95 9.16 -4.67 -6.15
C GLU A 95 9.16 -4.66 -7.69
N GLY A 96 10.06 -5.43 -8.29
CA GLY A 96 10.13 -5.66 -9.73
C GLY A 96 11.35 -5.05 -10.41
N ILE A 97 11.55 -5.46 -11.66
CA ILE A 97 12.77 -5.13 -12.42
C ILE A 97 12.81 -3.66 -12.90
N ILE A 98 11.67 -2.98 -13.00
CA ILE A 98 11.61 -1.56 -13.39
C ILE A 98 12.13 -0.64 -12.26
N PRO A 99 11.62 -0.73 -11.01
CA PRO A 99 12.21 0.00 -9.87
C PRO A 99 13.71 -0.28 -9.70
N GLU A 100 14.13 -1.55 -9.87
CA GLU A 100 15.53 -1.92 -9.78
C GLU A 100 16.40 -1.31 -10.89
N ALA A 101 15.87 -1.19 -12.11
CA ALA A 101 16.55 -0.48 -13.19
C ALA A 101 16.72 1.01 -12.88
N PHE A 102 15.70 1.67 -12.32
CA PHE A 102 15.84 3.05 -11.84
C PHE A 102 16.88 3.17 -10.73
N ARG A 103 16.88 2.26 -9.75
CA ARG A 103 17.84 2.25 -8.62
C ARG A 103 19.29 2.21 -9.10
N LYS A 104 19.56 1.50 -10.19
CA LYS A 104 20.90 1.34 -10.78
C LYS A 104 21.33 2.50 -11.67
N ARG A 105 20.44 3.44 -12.00
CA ARG A 105 20.82 4.61 -12.79
C ARG A 105 21.68 5.56 -11.95
N SER A 106 22.66 6.16 -12.62
CA SER A 106 23.48 7.21 -12.03
C SER A 106 22.61 8.36 -11.55
N GLY A 107 22.91 8.89 -10.35
CA GLY A 107 22.11 9.93 -9.69
C GLY A 107 20.88 9.41 -8.94
N SER A 108 20.60 8.10 -8.96
CA SER A 108 19.56 7.53 -8.11
C SER A 108 20.03 7.53 -6.66
N VAL A 109 19.16 7.98 -5.75
CA VAL A 109 19.38 7.94 -4.30
C VAL A 109 18.34 7.05 -3.62
N ARG A 110 18.65 6.56 -2.42
CA ARG A 110 17.79 5.66 -1.65
C ARG A 110 17.62 6.18 -0.23
N SER A 111 16.39 6.18 0.26
CA SER A 111 16.04 6.53 1.63
C SER A 111 16.53 5.47 2.62
N CYS A 112 16.82 5.84 3.86
CA CYS A 112 17.17 4.87 4.90
C CYS A 112 15.97 4.46 5.77
N HIS A 113 15.33 3.33 5.48
CA HIS A 113 14.34 2.72 6.37
C HIS A 113 14.59 1.19 6.44
N PRO A 114 14.46 0.52 7.60
CA PRO A 114 14.90 -0.87 7.76
C PRO A 114 14.11 -1.85 6.91
N THR A 115 12.83 -1.54 6.67
CA THR A 115 11.92 -2.40 5.90
C THR A 115 11.45 -1.74 4.60
N HIS A 116 11.17 -0.44 4.58
CA HIS A 116 10.45 0.25 3.49
C HIS A 116 11.25 1.43 2.94
N SER A 117 12.43 1.15 2.38
CA SER A 117 13.19 2.18 1.69
C SER A 117 12.61 2.52 0.33
N TRP A 118 12.66 3.79 -0.04
CA TRP A 118 12.27 4.32 -1.34
C TRP A 118 13.50 4.80 -2.09
N GLY A 119 13.53 4.56 -3.40
CA GLY A 119 14.48 5.19 -4.31
C GLY A 119 13.87 6.42 -4.97
N ALA A 120 14.71 7.37 -5.35
CA ALA A 120 14.31 8.47 -6.19
C ALA A 120 15.40 8.86 -7.18
N LEU A 121 14.98 9.39 -8.35
CA LEU A 121 15.87 9.80 -9.44
C LEU A 121 15.28 11.05 -10.13
N GLY A 122 16.05 12.12 -10.24
CA GLY A 122 15.64 13.39 -10.87
C GLY A 122 15.94 14.61 -10.01
N ALA A 123 15.44 15.78 -10.43
CA ALA A 123 15.82 17.08 -9.86
C ALA A 123 15.62 17.20 -8.34
N LYS A 124 14.63 16.49 -7.79
CA LYS A 124 14.24 16.57 -6.37
C LYS A 124 14.44 15.26 -5.63
N ALA A 125 15.27 14.36 -6.15
CA ALA A 125 15.38 12.99 -5.65
C ALA A 125 15.67 12.95 -4.14
N GLU A 126 16.67 13.68 -3.66
CA GLU A 126 17.01 13.74 -2.23
C GLU A 126 15.88 14.32 -1.36
N LEU A 127 15.18 15.36 -1.85
CA LEU A 127 14.06 15.98 -1.12
C LEU A 127 12.97 14.95 -0.77
N PHE A 128 12.68 14.01 -1.68
CA PHE A 128 11.68 12.97 -1.45
C PHE A 128 12.11 11.94 -0.42
N VAL A 129 13.39 11.58 -0.36
CA VAL A 129 13.82 10.38 0.38
C VAL A 129 14.54 10.67 1.69
N LYS A 130 15.10 11.87 1.87
CA LYS A 130 15.99 12.20 2.99
C LYS A 130 15.37 12.08 4.38
N ASN A 131 14.05 12.21 4.51
CA ASN A 131 13.37 12.19 5.80
C ASN A 131 12.87 10.80 6.23
N ASN A 132 12.94 9.79 5.36
CA ASN A 132 12.29 8.50 5.64
C ASN A 132 12.89 7.77 6.85
N TYR A 133 14.14 8.07 7.22
CA TYR A 133 14.74 7.53 8.43
C TYR A 133 14.06 7.97 9.72
N LYS A 134 13.24 9.04 9.68
CA LYS A 134 12.45 9.50 10.82
C LYS A 134 11.16 8.69 11.00
N ALA A 135 10.73 7.96 9.98
CA ALA A 135 9.53 7.14 10.04
C ALA A 135 9.71 6.04 11.10
N LYS A 136 8.76 6.00 12.05
CA LYS A 136 8.70 4.99 13.11
C LYS A 136 8.10 3.68 12.58
N THR A 137 7.19 3.77 11.62
CA THR A 137 6.52 2.63 10.98
C THR A 137 6.83 2.63 9.47
N PRO A 138 6.58 1.53 8.75
CA PRO A 138 6.75 1.45 7.31
C PRO A 138 6.19 2.61 6.50
N CYS A 139 5.05 3.16 6.91
CA CYS A 139 4.36 4.24 6.21
C CYS A 139 4.05 5.41 7.16
N GLY A 140 4.87 5.64 8.19
CA GLY A 140 4.69 6.76 9.11
C GLY A 140 5.17 8.11 8.56
N ARG A 141 5.05 9.17 9.37
CA ARG A 141 5.58 10.52 9.08
C ARG A 141 7.06 10.48 8.70
N GLY A 142 7.47 11.32 7.75
CA GLY A 142 8.81 11.35 7.15
C GLY A 142 8.93 10.56 5.85
N ASN A 143 7.93 9.76 5.48
CA ASN A 143 7.91 9.05 4.19
C ASN A 143 7.83 10.04 3.00
N PRO A 144 8.30 9.63 1.80
CA PRO A 144 8.20 10.44 0.56
C PRO A 144 6.77 10.88 0.18
N PHE A 145 5.76 10.26 0.77
CA PHE A 145 4.35 10.58 0.60
C PHE A 145 4.00 12.03 0.96
N GLU A 146 4.62 12.57 2.02
CA GLU A 146 4.34 13.95 2.48
C GLU A 146 4.76 14.96 1.40
N THR A 147 6.02 14.87 0.96
CA THR A 147 6.53 15.66 -0.16
C THR A 147 5.70 15.46 -1.43
N LEU A 148 5.26 14.23 -1.73
CA LEU A 148 4.46 13.96 -2.93
C LEU A 148 3.12 14.70 -2.92
N VAL A 149 2.46 14.76 -1.77
CA VAL A 149 1.20 15.51 -1.59
C VAL A 149 1.45 17.02 -1.65
N GLU A 150 2.49 17.50 -0.99
CA GLU A 150 2.90 18.91 -1.02
C GLU A 150 3.15 19.40 -2.45
N GLU A 151 3.84 18.60 -3.27
CA GLU A 151 4.10 18.92 -4.68
C GLU A 151 2.94 18.61 -5.64
N ASN A 152 1.86 18.00 -5.15
CA ASN A 152 0.80 17.44 -5.99
C ASN A 152 1.32 16.50 -7.10
N GLY A 153 2.28 15.66 -6.75
CA GLY A 153 2.85 14.67 -7.64
C GLY A 153 1.83 13.62 -8.11
N CYS A 154 2.26 12.76 -9.01
CA CYS A 154 1.47 11.67 -9.57
C CYS A 154 1.78 10.36 -8.85
N ILE A 155 0.75 9.57 -8.56
CA ILE A 155 0.89 8.15 -8.23
C ILE A 155 0.50 7.37 -9.49
N VAL A 156 1.42 6.53 -9.97
CA VAL A 156 1.26 5.75 -11.20
C VAL A 156 1.34 4.25 -10.89
N CYS A 157 0.28 3.53 -11.28
CA CYS A 157 0.25 2.08 -11.30
C CYS A 157 0.43 1.61 -12.74
N LEU A 158 1.67 1.29 -13.14
CA LEU A 158 2.03 0.90 -14.50
C LEU A 158 1.86 -0.61 -14.69
N GLY A 159 0.75 -1.03 -15.30
CA GLY A 159 0.44 -2.44 -15.50
C GLY A 159 0.08 -3.20 -14.21
N VAL A 160 -0.25 -2.48 -13.14
CA VAL A 160 -0.70 -3.02 -11.84
C VAL A 160 -1.98 -2.31 -11.39
N MET A 161 -2.69 -2.89 -10.42
CA MET A 161 -3.90 -2.30 -9.85
C MET A 161 -3.59 -1.53 -8.56
N VAL A 162 -4.61 -0.89 -8.00
CA VAL A 162 -4.51 -0.03 -6.81
C VAL A 162 -3.99 -0.73 -5.56
N ASN A 163 -4.04 -2.06 -5.50
CA ASN A 163 -3.51 -2.83 -4.37
C ASN A 163 -2.01 -2.71 -4.16
N THR A 164 -1.28 -2.17 -5.14
CA THR A 164 0.16 -1.92 -5.00
C THR A 164 0.49 -0.53 -4.46
N ILE A 165 -0.49 0.38 -4.39
CA ILE A 165 -0.23 1.76 -3.94
C ILE A 165 0.08 1.75 -2.45
N THR A 166 1.32 2.03 -2.08
CA THR A 166 1.72 2.02 -0.67
C THR A 166 1.14 3.21 0.10
N LEU A 167 0.79 4.30 -0.59
CA LEU A 167 0.22 5.52 0.01
C LEU A 167 -1.12 5.28 0.74
N TRP A 168 -1.88 4.22 0.45
CA TRP A 168 -3.06 3.85 1.26
C TRP A 168 -2.66 3.68 2.74
N HIS A 169 -1.54 3.00 2.97
CA HIS A 169 -1.04 2.65 4.30
C HIS A 169 -0.46 3.85 5.05
N TYR A 170 -0.04 4.90 4.34
CA TYR A 170 0.39 6.13 5.00
C TYR A 170 -0.74 6.76 5.81
N TYR A 171 -1.94 6.83 5.25
CA TYR A 171 -3.09 7.39 5.97
C TYR A 171 -3.61 6.46 7.07
N GLU A 172 -3.51 5.14 6.87
CA GLU A 172 -3.81 4.19 7.94
C GLU A 172 -2.85 4.39 9.14
N ASP A 173 -1.53 4.44 8.89
CA ASP A 173 -0.50 4.67 9.91
C ASP A 173 -0.64 6.05 10.57
N LEU A 174 -0.82 7.09 9.76
CA LEU A 174 -0.93 8.48 10.21
C LEU A 174 -2.09 8.67 11.19
N LEU A 175 -3.24 8.05 10.90
CA LEU A 175 -4.45 8.17 11.72
C LEU A 175 -4.54 7.12 12.82
N ASN A 176 -3.59 6.19 12.86
CA ASN A 176 -3.59 5.04 13.76
C ASN A 176 -4.94 4.29 13.77
N VAL A 177 -5.39 3.90 12.57
CA VAL A 177 -6.70 3.26 12.37
C VAL A 177 -6.88 2.01 13.24
N PRO A 178 -8.13 1.64 13.60
CA PRO A 178 -8.40 0.72 14.71
C PRO A 178 -8.06 -0.74 14.40
N TYR A 179 -7.69 -1.03 13.15
CA TYR A 179 -7.31 -2.35 12.67
C TYR A 179 -5.81 -2.50 12.38
N LEU A 180 -4.97 -1.53 12.79
CA LEU A 180 -3.53 -1.73 12.81
C LEU A 180 -3.16 -2.77 13.88
N GLY A 181 -2.16 -3.58 13.57
CA GLY A 181 -1.66 -4.59 14.49
C GLY A 181 -0.54 -4.06 15.38
N TYR A 182 0.34 -4.98 15.78
CA TYR A 182 1.42 -4.68 16.71
C TYR A 182 2.58 -3.93 16.05
N TYR A 183 3.05 -2.88 16.73
CA TYR A 183 4.24 -2.12 16.36
C TYR A 183 5.51 -2.72 16.97
N HIS A 184 6.51 -3.02 16.14
CA HIS A 184 7.82 -3.52 16.51
C HIS A 184 8.85 -2.37 16.51
N PRO A 185 9.10 -1.71 17.66
CA PRO A 185 9.90 -0.47 17.70
C PRO A 185 11.35 -0.66 17.27
N LYS A 186 11.97 -1.78 17.63
CA LYS A 186 13.37 -2.07 17.29
C LYS A 186 13.61 -2.15 15.78
N THR A 187 12.60 -2.57 15.04
CA THR A 187 12.70 -2.83 13.59
C THR A 187 11.88 -1.84 12.77
N ARG A 188 11.24 -0.87 13.44
CA ARG A 188 10.39 0.16 12.84
C ARG A 188 9.37 -0.44 11.88
N HIS A 189 8.77 -1.54 12.32
CA HIS A 189 7.85 -2.34 11.54
C HIS A 189 6.49 -2.39 12.21
N LEU A 190 5.44 -2.28 11.42
CA LEU A 190 4.07 -2.43 11.87
C LEU A 190 3.49 -3.68 11.24
N SER A 191 2.99 -4.59 12.07
CA SER A 191 2.18 -5.69 11.55
C SER A 191 0.82 -5.12 11.14
N TYR A 192 0.59 -5.01 9.84
CA TYR A 192 -0.66 -4.55 9.27
C TYR A 192 -1.83 -5.54 9.43
N CYS A 193 -1.55 -6.69 10.06
CA CYS A 193 -2.34 -7.91 9.98
C CYS A 193 -2.60 -8.46 11.38
N THR A 194 -3.75 -8.13 11.93
CA THR A 194 -4.42 -8.91 12.99
C THR A 194 -5.93 -8.69 13.00
N HIS A 195 -6.45 -7.55 12.50
CA HIS A 195 -7.83 -7.11 12.79
C HIS A 195 -8.65 -6.70 11.56
N GLY A 196 -8.61 -7.49 10.49
CA GLY A 196 -9.48 -7.32 9.32
C GLY A 196 -8.78 -7.68 8.03
N ARG A 197 -9.51 -8.28 7.08
CA ARG A 197 -9.04 -8.44 5.72
C ARG A 197 -9.27 -7.16 4.93
N ARG A 198 -8.33 -6.82 4.07
CA ARG A 198 -8.27 -5.50 3.42
C ARG A 198 -8.89 -5.55 2.04
N ILE A 199 -9.86 -4.68 1.79
CA ILE A 199 -10.62 -4.62 0.53
C ILE A 199 -9.70 -4.43 -0.68
N GLN A 200 -8.62 -3.65 -0.56
CA GLN A 200 -7.69 -3.43 -1.66
C GLN A 200 -6.94 -4.71 -2.05
N TYR A 201 -6.73 -5.66 -1.13
CA TYR A 201 -6.05 -6.92 -1.44
C TYR A 201 -7.02 -8.02 -1.87
N GLU A 202 -8.18 -8.10 -1.22
CA GLU A 202 -9.21 -9.10 -1.54
C GLU A 202 -9.95 -8.74 -2.84
N PHE A 203 -10.25 -7.46 -3.05
CA PHE A 203 -11.03 -6.94 -4.18
C PHE A 203 -10.38 -5.69 -4.81
N PRO A 204 -9.15 -5.79 -5.35
CA PRO A 204 -8.48 -4.66 -6.00
C PRO A 204 -9.32 -3.98 -7.07
N GLY A 205 -10.12 -4.76 -7.82
CA GLY A 205 -11.00 -4.24 -8.87
C GLY A 205 -12.12 -3.34 -8.34
N ILE A 206 -12.68 -3.63 -7.16
CA ILE A 206 -13.70 -2.77 -6.55
C ILE A 206 -13.07 -1.42 -6.18
N MET A 207 -11.92 -1.44 -5.53
CA MET A 207 -11.21 -0.20 -5.17
C MET A 207 -10.79 0.62 -6.39
N ASP A 208 -10.43 -0.06 -7.48
CA ASP A 208 -10.11 0.58 -8.75
C ASP A 208 -11.33 1.30 -9.35
N GLU A 209 -12.48 0.62 -9.41
CA GLU A 209 -13.73 1.22 -9.89
C GLU A 209 -14.24 2.34 -8.99
N VAL A 210 -14.06 2.23 -7.66
CA VAL A 210 -14.36 3.32 -6.72
C VAL A 210 -13.50 4.55 -7.02
N ALA A 211 -12.18 4.39 -7.17
CA ALA A 211 -11.29 5.51 -7.45
C ALA A 211 -11.60 6.16 -8.82
N LYS A 212 -11.97 5.36 -9.82
CA LYS A 212 -12.42 5.84 -11.14
C LYS A 212 -13.74 6.58 -11.05
N ALA A 213 -14.75 6.01 -10.39
CA ALA A 213 -16.07 6.60 -10.24
C ALA A 213 -16.05 7.89 -9.40
N ALA A 214 -15.13 7.98 -8.42
CA ALA A 214 -14.88 9.22 -7.68
C ALA A 214 -14.21 10.32 -8.52
N GLY A 215 -13.74 10.01 -9.73
CA GLY A 215 -13.06 10.96 -10.62
C GLY A 215 -11.61 11.27 -10.25
N ILE A 216 -11.05 10.60 -9.23
CA ILE A 216 -9.66 10.85 -8.77
C ILE A 216 -8.62 10.07 -9.56
N MET A 217 -9.05 9.10 -10.40
CA MET A 217 -8.18 8.17 -11.08
C MET A 217 -8.44 8.14 -12.58
N LYS A 218 -7.40 8.43 -13.35
CA LYS A 218 -7.38 8.22 -14.79
C LYS A 218 -6.84 6.84 -15.10
N VAL A 219 -7.47 6.17 -16.07
CA VAL A 219 -7.05 4.85 -16.56
C VAL A 219 -6.81 4.92 -18.05
N ALA A 220 -5.65 4.43 -18.48
CA ALA A 220 -5.29 4.36 -19.88
C ALA A 220 -4.43 3.13 -20.15
N ARG A 221 -4.29 2.76 -21.41
CA ARG A 221 -3.41 1.68 -21.84
C ARG A 221 -1.97 2.19 -21.94
N VAL A 222 -1.01 1.43 -21.41
CA VAL A 222 0.42 1.66 -21.63
C VAL A 222 1.04 0.35 -22.08
N GLY A 223 1.61 0.33 -23.29
CA GLY A 223 2.01 -0.92 -23.93
C GLY A 223 0.82 -1.86 -24.15
N LYS A 224 0.89 -3.09 -23.62
CA LYS A 224 -0.23 -4.04 -23.61
C LYS A 224 -1.05 -4.02 -22.32
N GLY A 225 -0.59 -3.33 -21.28
CA GLY A 225 -1.21 -3.31 -19.96
C GLY A 225 -2.14 -2.13 -19.74
N THR A 226 -2.97 -2.23 -18.71
CA THR A 226 -3.78 -1.12 -18.20
C THR A 226 -3.03 -0.44 -17.05
N SER A 227 -2.95 0.88 -17.11
CA SER A 227 -2.25 1.70 -16.13
C SER A 227 -3.17 2.76 -15.54
N ARG A 228 -2.88 3.16 -14.30
CA ARG A 228 -3.63 4.20 -13.59
C ARG A 228 -2.74 5.36 -13.21
N LEU A 229 -3.32 6.55 -13.15
CA LEU A 229 -2.71 7.76 -12.64
C LEU A 229 -3.70 8.48 -11.72
N THR A 230 -3.22 8.90 -10.55
CA THR A 230 -3.95 9.78 -9.64
C THR A 230 -3.02 10.87 -9.13
N ARG A 231 -3.57 12.07 -8.86
CA ARG A 231 -2.81 13.17 -8.26
C ARG A 231 -2.81 13.03 -6.75
N ALA A 232 -1.67 13.28 -6.11
CA ALA A 232 -1.49 13.01 -4.69
C ALA A 232 -2.45 13.83 -3.79
N ARG A 233 -2.79 15.07 -4.16
CA ARG A 233 -3.78 15.86 -3.40
C ARG A 233 -5.21 15.35 -3.56
N ASP A 234 -5.59 14.86 -4.74
CA ASP A 234 -6.91 14.26 -4.95
C ASP A 234 -7.04 12.95 -4.17
N PHE A 235 -5.97 12.14 -4.18
CA PHE A 235 -5.86 10.95 -3.36
C PHE A 235 -5.98 11.29 -1.86
N GLN A 236 -5.25 12.30 -1.38
CA GLN A 236 -5.34 12.76 0.02
C GLN A 236 -6.77 13.14 0.40
N LYS A 237 -7.43 13.98 -0.40
CA LYS A 237 -8.80 14.44 -0.14
C LYS A 237 -9.78 13.27 -0.11
N PHE A 238 -9.64 12.35 -1.06
CA PHE A 238 -10.47 11.15 -1.09
C PHE A 238 -10.28 10.31 0.18
N MET A 239 -9.02 10.05 0.55
CA MET A 239 -8.66 9.31 1.76
C MET A 239 -9.21 9.94 3.03
N ALA A 240 -9.01 11.25 3.19
CA ALA A 240 -9.54 12.02 4.29
C ALA A 240 -11.06 11.86 4.40
N THR A 241 -11.76 11.98 3.27
CA THR A 241 -13.21 11.94 3.22
C THR A 241 -13.76 10.57 3.61
N ILE A 242 -13.24 9.49 3.03
CA ILE A 242 -13.75 8.14 3.28
C ILE A 242 -13.40 7.64 4.69
N MET A 243 -12.23 7.99 5.21
CA MET A 243 -11.79 7.54 6.53
C MET A 243 -12.50 8.30 7.67
N VAL A 244 -12.78 9.59 7.49
CA VAL A 244 -13.59 10.35 8.46
C VAL A 244 -15.05 9.87 8.45
N ASP A 245 -15.54 9.39 7.32
CA ASP A 245 -16.88 8.80 7.23
C ASP A 245 -16.96 7.43 7.90
N ASP A 246 -16.02 6.53 7.58
CA ASP A 246 -15.90 5.22 8.19
C ASP A 246 -14.42 4.89 8.44
N PRO A 247 -13.93 4.97 9.70
CA PRO A 247 -12.56 4.60 10.02
C PRO A 247 -12.23 3.14 9.68
N TYR A 248 -13.23 2.28 9.46
CA TYR A 248 -13.10 0.87 9.07
C TYR A 248 -13.29 0.61 7.57
N CYS A 249 -13.30 1.65 6.73
CA CYS A 249 -13.68 1.57 5.31
C CYS A 249 -12.87 0.53 4.50
N PHE A 250 -11.62 0.23 4.90
CA PHE A 250 -10.79 -0.77 4.21
C PHE A 250 -10.93 -2.21 4.71
N THR A 251 -11.59 -2.47 5.83
CA THR A 251 -11.72 -3.85 6.34
C THR A 251 -13.02 -4.49 5.86
N VAL A 252 -13.00 -5.74 5.42
CA VAL A 252 -14.20 -6.47 4.95
C VAL A 252 -14.58 -7.63 5.87
N ARG A 253 -15.89 -7.92 5.95
CA ARG A 253 -16.48 -8.97 6.79
C ARG A 253 -17.44 -9.88 5.99
N PRO A 254 -17.51 -11.18 6.32
CA PRO A 254 -18.46 -12.12 5.71
C PRO A 254 -19.89 -11.74 6.06
N PRO A 255 -20.88 -11.84 5.16
CA PRO A 255 -22.26 -11.40 5.43
C PRO A 255 -23.01 -12.34 6.40
N ASP A 256 -22.65 -13.62 6.45
CA ASP A 256 -23.31 -14.63 7.29
C ASP A 256 -22.36 -15.80 7.64
N ARG A 257 -22.83 -16.72 8.51
CA ARG A 257 -22.03 -17.84 9.03
C ARG A 257 -21.65 -18.86 7.95
N THR A 258 -22.53 -19.04 6.97
CA THR A 258 -22.41 -20.04 5.91
C THR A 258 -21.60 -19.54 4.71
N SER A 259 -21.48 -18.22 4.55
CA SER A 259 -20.72 -17.59 3.49
C SER A 259 -19.32 -17.14 3.94
N ASN A 260 -18.31 -17.41 3.11
CA ASN A 260 -16.98 -16.80 3.22
C ASN A 260 -16.78 -15.69 2.19
N ASP A 261 -17.82 -15.31 1.46
CA ASP A 261 -17.76 -14.29 0.43
C ASP A 261 -17.74 -12.90 1.06
N LEU A 262 -16.62 -12.20 0.90
CA LEU A 262 -16.42 -10.85 1.42
C LEU A 262 -16.91 -9.77 0.43
N ALA A 263 -17.36 -10.15 -0.76
CA ALA A 263 -17.66 -9.22 -1.85
C ALA A 263 -18.87 -8.34 -1.54
N VAL A 264 -19.88 -8.85 -0.83
CA VAL A 264 -21.07 -8.07 -0.46
C VAL A 264 -20.69 -6.86 0.39
N ASP A 265 -19.92 -7.07 1.46
CA ASP A 265 -19.45 -5.98 2.32
C ASP A 265 -18.48 -5.06 1.56
N ALA A 266 -17.62 -5.62 0.69
CA ALA A 266 -16.73 -4.82 -0.17
C ALA A 266 -17.50 -3.86 -1.09
N LEU A 267 -18.57 -4.34 -1.75
CA LEU A 267 -19.44 -3.52 -2.61
C LEU A 267 -20.19 -2.45 -1.80
N GLN A 268 -20.71 -2.81 -0.63
CA GLN A 268 -21.38 -1.88 0.27
C GLN A 268 -20.43 -0.77 0.75
N LYS A 269 -19.19 -1.11 1.08
CA LYS A 269 -18.13 -0.16 1.44
C LYS A 269 -17.73 0.72 0.29
N GLY A 270 -17.53 0.17 -0.91
CA GLY A 270 -17.26 0.96 -2.10
C GLY A 270 -18.37 1.97 -2.39
N ALA A 271 -19.64 1.56 -2.26
CA ALA A 271 -20.77 2.46 -2.40
C ALA A 271 -20.83 3.53 -1.29
N ALA A 272 -20.47 3.18 -0.04
CA ALA A 272 -20.38 4.13 1.07
C ALA A 272 -19.28 5.18 0.83
N MET A 273 -18.10 4.75 0.38
CA MET A 273 -17.00 5.65 0.00
C MET A 273 -17.44 6.67 -1.06
N LEU A 274 -18.15 6.23 -2.10
CA LEU A 274 -18.65 7.12 -3.15
C LEU A 274 -19.73 8.09 -2.63
N ARG A 275 -20.64 7.62 -1.75
CA ARG A 275 -21.63 8.51 -1.11
C ARG A 275 -20.95 9.58 -0.25
N ALA A 276 -19.98 9.17 0.58
CA ALA A 276 -19.20 10.09 1.41
C ALA A 276 -18.50 11.14 0.54
N TRP A 277 -17.85 10.70 -0.54
CA TRP A 277 -17.18 11.59 -1.50
C TRP A 277 -18.15 12.57 -2.18
N SER A 278 -19.33 12.11 -2.60
CA SER A 278 -20.34 12.99 -3.22
C SER A 278 -20.95 14.02 -2.27
N ASN A 279 -20.88 13.78 -0.95
CA ASN A 279 -21.40 14.69 0.06
C ASN A 279 -20.43 15.84 0.39
N GLY A 280 -19.22 15.83 -0.18
CA GLY A 280 -18.21 16.87 0.00
C GLY A 280 -16.94 16.34 0.67
N THR A 281 -15.83 17.05 0.44
CA THR A 281 -14.51 16.67 0.96
C THR A 281 -14.39 16.98 2.45
N LYS A 282 -13.75 16.08 3.21
CA LYS A 282 -13.40 16.30 4.62
C LYS A 282 -11.88 16.43 4.77
N GLU A 283 -11.44 17.08 5.85
CA GLU A 283 -10.03 17.15 6.23
C GLU A 283 -9.66 15.99 7.16
N LEU A 284 -8.39 15.59 7.15
CA LEU A 284 -7.90 14.54 8.04
C LEU A 284 -7.92 15.02 9.50
N PRO A 285 -8.43 14.22 10.44
CA PRO A 285 -8.29 14.52 11.84
C PRO A 285 -6.84 14.28 12.29
N GLU A 286 -6.44 14.88 13.41
CA GLU A 286 -5.12 14.63 13.99
C GLU A 286 -4.96 13.16 14.44
N LYS A 287 -6.04 12.59 14.97
CA LYS A 287 -6.17 11.20 15.37
C LYS A 287 -7.63 10.77 15.39
N PHE A 288 -7.88 9.47 15.31
CA PHE A 288 -9.16 8.91 15.73
C PHE A 288 -9.06 8.46 17.20
N ASP A 289 -10.06 8.83 18.01
CA ASP A 289 -10.21 8.31 19.36
C ASP A 289 -11.07 7.05 19.33
N PHE A 290 -10.48 5.93 19.76
CA PHE A 290 -11.17 4.65 19.86
C PHE A 290 -11.34 4.26 21.33
N PRO A 291 -12.49 3.67 21.72
CA PRO A 291 -12.73 3.26 23.10
C PRO A 291 -11.72 2.20 23.57
N ASN A 292 -11.45 2.19 24.89
CA ASN A 292 -10.54 1.24 25.52
C ASN A 292 -10.90 -0.21 25.17
N GLN A 293 -9.87 -0.96 24.80
CA GLN A 293 -10.01 -2.28 24.20
C GLN A 293 -9.88 -3.36 25.27
N ASN A 294 -10.87 -4.25 25.34
CA ASN A 294 -10.76 -5.47 26.14
C ASN A 294 -10.46 -6.67 25.20
N PRO A 295 -9.23 -7.23 25.24
CA PRO A 295 -8.85 -8.34 24.36
C PRO A 295 -9.60 -9.65 24.67
N ASP A 296 -10.26 -9.74 25.83
CA ASP A 296 -10.96 -10.94 26.27
C ASP A 296 -12.38 -11.05 25.69
N ILE A 297 -12.89 -9.99 25.03
CA ILE A 297 -14.21 -10.02 24.41
C ILE A 297 -14.17 -10.89 23.14
N VAL A 298 -14.95 -11.97 23.16
CA VAL A 298 -15.21 -12.86 22.01
C VAL A 298 -16.71 -12.92 21.76
N ARG A 299 -17.12 -12.66 20.52
CA ARG A 299 -18.52 -12.75 20.06
C ARG A 299 -18.72 -14.06 19.31
N GLU A 300 -19.08 -15.12 20.03
CA GLU A 300 -19.34 -16.43 19.44
C GLU A 300 -20.56 -16.43 18.51
N ASP A 301 -21.47 -15.47 18.71
CA ASP A 301 -22.66 -15.23 17.90
C ASP A 301 -22.34 -14.60 16.51
N CYS A 302 -21.11 -14.14 16.30
CA CYS A 302 -20.67 -13.48 15.07
C CYS A 302 -20.56 -14.43 13.86
N PRO A 303 -21.04 -14.02 12.66
CA PRO A 303 -20.80 -14.72 11.40
C PRO A 303 -19.34 -15.07 11.07
N ALA A 304 -18.40 -14.26 11.54
CA ALA A 304 -16.98 -14.44 11.30
C ALA A 304 -16.29 -15.38 12.29
N PHE A 305 -16.95 -15.74 13.41
CA PHE A 305 -16.39 -16.64 14.42
C PHE A 305 -16.29 -18.07 13.88
N THR A 306 -15.11 -18.67 13.98
CA THR A 306 -14.83 -20.02 13.47
C THR A 306 -14.51 -21.04 14.56
N GLY A 307 -14.78 -20.70 15.82
CA GLY A 307 -14.50 -21.57 16.97
C GLY A 307 -13.17 -21.28 17.65
N TYR A 308 -12.90 -22.09 18.67
CA TYR A 308 -11.67 -22.07 19.45
C TYR A 308 -10.67 -23.10 18.94
N TYR A 309 -9.38 -22.74 18.96
CA TYR A 309 -8.29 -23.62 18.59
C TYR A 309 -7.28 -23.73 19.72
N LYS A 310 -6.99 -24.97 20.15
CA LYS A 310 -6.04 -25.27 21.22
C LYS A 310 -4.70 -25.71 20.63
N ALA A 311 -3.64 -24.99 20.98
CA ALA A 311 -2.27 -25.37 20.65
C ALA A 311 -1.27 -24.81 21.67
N HIS A 312 -0.19 -25.54 21.92
CA HIS A 312 0.89 -25.14 22.83
C HIS A 312 0.40 -24.73 24.24
N GLY A 313 -0.60 -25.44 24.77
CA GLY A 313 -1.18 -25.14 26.09
C GLY A 313 -2.00 -23.84 26.17
N LYS A 314 -2.32 -23.23 25.03
CA LYS A 314 -3.17 -22.04 24.92
C LYS A 314 -4.39 -22.33 24.04
N GLU A 315 -5.48 -21.62 24.30
CA GLU A 315 -6.68 -21.62 23.48
C GLU A 315 -6.83 -20.25 22.81
N TRP A 316 -7.19 -20.25 21.53
CA TRP A 316 -7.33 -19.05 20.70
C TRP A 316 -8.70 -19.02 20.04
N ALA A 317 -9.46 -17.95 20.23
CA ALA A 317 -10.67 -17.68 19.47
C ALA A 317 -10.29 -17.21 18.05
N LEU A 318 -10.90 -17.80 17.01
CA LEU A 318 -10.54 -17.53 15.62
C LEU A 318 -11.65 -16.79 14.84
N CYS A 319 -11.23 -15.91 13.94
CA CYS A 319 -12.09 -15.07 13.11
C CYS A 319 -11.65 -15.15 11.64
N LYS A 320 -12.54 -15.63 10.76
CA LYS A 320 -12.25 -15.73 9.32
C LYS A 320 -12.13 -14.38 8.61
N ALA A 321 -12.68 -13.34 9.23
CA ALA A 321 -12.64 -11.97 8.71
C ALA A 321 -11.36 -11.22 9.09
N ASN A 322 -10.55 -11.76 10.00
CA ASN A 322 -9.28 -11.18 10.40
C ASN A 322 -8.14 -11.78 9.60
N ASP A 323 -7.12 -10.97 9.37
CA ASP A 323 -5.92 -11.39 8.65
C ASP A 323 -5.05 -12.31 9.54
N ARG A 324 -4.11 -12.99 8.89
CA ARG A 324 -3.16 -13.90 9.54
C ARG A 324 -2.43 -13.19 10.67
N HIS A 325 -2.22 -13.90 11.77
CA HIS A 325 -1.46 -13.37 12.89
C HIS A 325 0.05 -13.61 12.67
N PRO A 326 0.92 -12.58 12.78
CA PRO A 326 2.34 -12.65 12.41
C PRO A 326 3.14 -13.68 13.22
N ASN A 327 2.72 -14.00 14.45
CA ASN A 327 3.41 -14.99 15.28
C ASN A 327 2.80 -16.41 15.21
N LEU A 328 1.56 -16.55 14.72
CA LEU A 328 0.83 -17.84 14.79
C LEU A 328 0.67 -18.50 13.42
N PHE A 329 0.83 -17.78 12.32
CA PHE A 329 0.69 -18.36 10.98
C PHE A 329 1.66 -19.53 10.73
N LYS A 330 2.82 -19.54 11.40
CA LYS A 330 3.81 -20.63 11.35
C LYS A 330 3.39 -21.86 12.19
N ALA A 331 2.42 -21.73 13.09
CA ALA A 331 2.01 -22.78 14.03
C ALA A 331 0.96 -23.75 13.47
N GLY A 332 0.54 -23.62 12.21
CA GLY A 332 -0.35 -24.60 11.54
C GLY A 332 -1.25 -23.98 10.47
N GLU A 333 -1.86 -24.84 9.64
CA GLU A 333 -2.68 -24.40 8.51
C GLU A 333 -3.89 -23.54 8.92
N ILE A 334 -4.45 -23.76 10.12
CA ILE A 334 -5.66 -23.05 10.54
C ILE A 334 -5.42 -21.54 10.73
N PHE A 335 -4.24 -21.14 11.22
CA PHE A 335 -3.83 -19.74 11.39
C PHE A 335 -3.39 -19.08 10.08
N ASN A 336 -3.22 -19.85 9.00
CA ASN A 336 -3.06 -19.30 7.65
C ASN A 336 -4.40 -18.89 7.01
N ARG A 337 -5.51 -19.42 7.52
CA ARG A 337 -6.85 -19.17 6.97
C ARG A 337 -7.67 -18.21 7.85
N ASN A 338 -7.44 -18.21 9.16
CA ASN A 338 -8.19 -17.40 10.12
C ASN A 338 -7.23 -16.59 11.02
N GLY A 339 -7.60 -15.33 11.25
CA GLY A 339 -6.97 -14.48 12.26
C GLY A 339 -7.50 -14.75 13.67
N LEU A 340 -6.93 -14.06 14.66
CA LEU A 340 -7.43 -14.09 16.03
C LEU A 340 -8.69 -13.24 16.18
N CYS A 341 -9.62 -13.60 17.06
CA CYS A 341 -10.73 -12.72 17.42
C CYS A 341 -10.23 -11.46 18.13
N CYS A 342 -10.82 -10.33 17.76
CA CYS A 342 -10.52 -9.02 18.31
C CYS A 342 -11.82 -8.21 18.45
N CYS A 343 -12.85 -8.82 19.05
CA CYS A 343 -14.22 -8.34 18.90
C CYS A 343 -14.41 -6.93 19.46
N SER A 344 -13.71 -6.56 20.54
CA SER A 344 -13.72 -5.19 21.09
C SER A 344 -13.21 -4.11 20.13
N GLN A 345 -12.43 -4.48 19.10
CA GLN A 345 -11.89 -3.57 18.08
C GLN A 345 -12.68 -3.64 16.76
N CYS A 346 -13.69 -4.50 16.66
CA CYS A 346 -14.37 -4.77 15.40
C CYS A 346 -15.52 -3.79 15.15
N SER A 347 -15.61 -3.27 13.93
CA SER A 347 -16.71 -2.40 13.48
C SER A 347 -18.10 -3.02 13.60
N TRP A 348 -18.21 -4.35 13.62
CA TRP A 348 -19.47 -5.06 13.83
C TRP A 348 -19.88 -5.17 15.30
N HIS A 349 -18.95 -4.97 16.23
CA HIS A 349 -19.23 -4.99 17.66
C HIS A 349 -19.57 -3.61 18.21
N LEU A 350 -19.04 -2.56 17.57
CA LEU A 350 -19.30 -1.16 17.92
C LEU A 350 -20.64 -0.63 17.40
N LYS A 351 -21.38 -1.44 16.64
CA LYS A 351 -22.75 -1.19 16.17
C LYS A 351 -23.68 -2.15 16.88
#